data_AF-A0A558BYK2-F1
#
_entry.id   AF-A0A558BYK2-F1
#
_cell.length_a   1.000
_cell.length_b   1.000
_cell.length_c   1.000
_cell.angle_alpha   90.00
_cell.angle_beta   90.00
_cell.angle_gamma   90.00
#
_symmetry.space_group_name_H-M   'P 1'
#
loop_
_entity.id
_entity.type
_entity.pdbx_description
1 polymer ?
#
loop_
_entity_poly.entity_id
_entity_poly.type
_entity_poly.pdbx_seq_one_letter_code
_entity_poly.pdbx_strand_id
1 'polypeptide(L)'
;MRSSNYDKFPFVPVAAQADACQVGWAAIAGVLQAALAAQPAASGQPVVLAVECYPGTGLRQLRQALTQALQPARCLVAGDLYRPTADIDAMVAGPLTDDPVFGRLNGLTISDFFDAEKLRAAQAELAAAAGELVLVLGTGATLVCPDATVVVYADLARWEIQLRQRRGEIANLGSDNMAEKASLKYKRAFFVDWRAADRLKKQVLPRADYLLDTNDPTAPKLISGADLRAGLAAAVRRPFRVVPFFDPGVWGGQWMREKFDLPDGPANYAWGFDCVPEENSLLLGFGEARVEIPSINLVFAHPRELLGEAVHGRFGTEFPIRFDFLDTVGGGNLSLQVHPLTEYAFDKFGLAYTQDESYYMLDAEPGASVYLGLKEDVDFPAMVADLQLAQADSTAPFPAAKYVNEFPARKHDHFLIPAGTIHCSGANAMVLEISATPYIFTFKLWDWDRLGLDGRPRPIHLAHGAANIQPGRTTAWVEQQLVNQIQPVASGEGWREERTGLHEREFIETRRHWFTGLVPHHTNGGVQVLNLVQGAEAIVESPSGDFEPYVVHYAETFIVPAGVGAYTIRPHGPALGTECATMKAYVRT
;
A
#
# COMPACT_ATOMS: atom_id res chain seq x y z
N MET A 1 26.62 -18.97 -4.28
CA MET A 1 25.31 -18.31 -4.26
C MET A 1 25.24 -17.41 -5.48
N ARG A 2 24.17 -17.47 -6.28
CA ARG A 2 23.94 -16.45 -7.32
C ARG A 2 23.61 -15.14 -6.59
N SER A 3 24.13 -14.02 -7.07
CA SER A 3 23.67 -12.69 -6.64
C SER A 3 22.17 -12.58 -6.91
N SER A 4 21.41 -12.01 -5.97
CA SER A 4 20.00 -11.71 -6.22
C SER A 4 19.85 -10.81 -7.45
N ASN A 5 18.86 -11.09 -8.29
CA ASN A 5 18.43 -10.23 -9.39
C ASN A 5 17.07 -9.57 -9.13
N TYR A 6 16.54 -9.67 -7.90
CA TYR A 6 15.30 -9.01 -7.52
C TYR A 6 15.49 -7.49 -7.54
N ASP A 7 14.74 -6.79 -8.38
CA ASP A 7 14.75 -5.34 -8.47
C ASP A 7 13.92 -4.73 -7.32
N LYS A 8 14.63 -4.04 -6.42
CA LYS A 8 14.07 -3.34 -5.26
C LYS A 8 13.58 -1.93 -5.58
N PHE A 9 13.97 -1.38 -6.73
CA PHE A 9 13.66 0.00 -7.13
C PHE A 9 13.16 0.07 -8.58
N PRO A 10 12.12 -0.72 -8.94
CA PRO A 10 11.59 -0.68 -10.29
C PRO A 10 11.01 0.70 -10.59
N PHE A 11 11.11 1.12 -11.85
CA PHE A 11 10.66 2.44 -12.27
C PHE A 11 9.98 2.40 -13.65
N VAL A 12 9.12 3.37 -13.89
CA VAL A 12 8.50 3.63 -15.18
C VAL A 12 9.33 4.69 -15.90
N PRO A 13 9.92 4.39 -17.07
CA PRO A 13 10.68 5.39 -17.83
C PRO A 13 9.72 6.44 -18.41
N VAL A 14 10.03 7.73 -18.19
CA VAL A 14 9.21 8.87 -18.65
C VAL A 14 9.97 9.69 -19.68
N ALA A 15 11.17 10.14 -19.35
CA ALA A 15 12.03 10.91 -20.25
C ALA A 15 13.45 10.34 -20.32
N ALA A 16 14.05 10.41 -21.51
CA ALA A 16 15.42 9.94 -21.73
C ALA A 16 16.49 10.88 -21.13
N GLN A 17 16.14 12.15 -20.87
CA GLN A 17 17.04 13.16 -20.34
C GLN A 17 16.67 13.52 -18.89
N ALA A 18 17.69 13.84 -18.09
CA ALA A 18 17.53 14.16 -16.66
C ALA A 18 17.18 15.64 -16.39
N ASP A 19 17.23 16.50 -17.40
CA ASP A 19 16.96 17.94 -17.32
C ASP A 19 15.51 18.26 -16.94
N ALA A 20 14.57 17.35 -17.22
CA ALA A 20 13.18 17.45 -16.79
C ALA A 20 12.99 17.29 -15.26
N CYS A 21 14.00 16.79 -14.53
CA CYS A 21 13.94 16.59 -13.08
C CYS A 21 14.98 17.46 -12.35
N GLN A 22 14.52 18.45 -11.59
CA GLN A 22 15.40 19.29 -10.77
C GLN A 22 15.69 18.62 -9.43
N VAL A 23 16.96 18.49 -9.07
CA VAL A 23 17.38 17.86 -7.81
C VAL A 23 18.01 18.90 -6.89
N GLY A 24 17.53 18.97 -5.65
CA GLY A 24 18.02 19.87 -4.62
C GLY A 24 17.43 21.29 -4.67
N TRP A 25 17.42 21.96 -3.51
CA TRP A 25 16.72 23.23 -3.32
C TRP A 25 17.15 24.36 -4.24
N ALA A 26 18.44 24.44 -4.61
CA ALA A 26 18.95 25.51 -5.48
C ALA A 26 18.33 25.43 -6.89
N ALA A 27 18.31 24.25 -7.49
CA ALA A 27 17.72 24.03 -8.82
C ALA A 27 16.20 24.21 -8.79
N ILE A 28 15.54 23.66 -7.77
CA ILE A 28 14.10 23.80 -7.54
C ILE A 28 13.70 25.27 -7.43
N ALA A 29 14.42 26.06 -6.62
CA ALA A 29 14.13 27.48 -6.46
C ALA A 29 14.27 28.25 -7.77
N GLY A 30 15.29 27.95 -8.58
CA GLY A 30 15.47 28.59 -9.88
C GLY A 30 14.28 28.35 -10.82
N VAL A 31 13.76 27.12 -10.88
CA VAL A 31 12.57 26.80 -11.67
C VAL A 31 11.32 27.50 -11.15
N LEU A 32 11.11 27.51 -9.83
CA LEU A 32 9.95 28.18 -9.24
C LEU A 32 9.99 29.71 -9.44
N GLN A 33 11.16 30.34 -9.32
CA GLN A 33 11.34 31.76 -9.63
C GLN A 33 11.00 32.07 -11.09
N ALA A 34 11.49 31.25 -12.02
CA ALA A 34 11.19 31.40 -13.44
C ALA A 34 9.68 31.22 -13.72
N ALA A 35 9.03 30.25 -13.09
CA ALA A 35 7.60 30.01 -13.23
C ALA A 35 6.75 31.18 -12.73
N LEU A 36 7.09 31.74 -11.56
CA LEU A 36 6.41 32.91 -10.99
C LEU A 36 6.60 34.16 -11.86
N ALA A 37 7.79 34.34 -12.46
CA ALA A 37 8.06 35.45 -13.36
C ALA A 37 7.32 35.33 -14.71
N ALA A 38 7.11 34.10 -15.19
CA ALA A 38 6.42 33.83 -16.46
C ALA A 38 4.89 33.98 -16.37
N GLN A 39 4.33 33.91 -15.18
CA GLN A 39 2.89 34.06 -14.92
C GLN A 39 2.62 35.35 -14.12
N PRO A 40 2.73 36.55 -14.74
CA PRO A 40 2.51 37.79 -14.02
C PRO A 40 1.09 37.84 -13.49
N ALA A 41 0.94 38.15 -12.20
CA ALA A 41 -0.37 38.34 -11.59
C ALA A 41 -1.16 39.43 -12.34
N ALA A 42 -2.48 39.26 -12.41
CA ALA A 42 -3.35 40.30 -12.94
C ALA A 42 -3.18 41.61 -12.14
N SER A 43 -3.36 42.75 -12.79
CA SER A 43 -3.21 44.06 -12.14
C SER A 43 -4.05 44.13 -10.86
N GLY A 44 -3.39 44.34 -9.72
CA GLY A 44 -4.04 44.39 -8.41
C GLY A 44 -4.14 43.06 -7.66
N GLN A 45 -3.54 41.97 -8.16
CA GLN A 45 -3.48 40.68 -7.48
C GLN A 45 -2.08 40.37 -6.92
N PRO A 46 -1.99 39.58 -5.83
CA PRO A 46 -0.72 39.02 -5.38
C PRO A 46 -0.16 38.00 -6.37
N VAL A 47 1.16 37.80 -6.35
CA VAL A 47 1.81 36.65 -6.99
C VAL A 47 1.92 35.55 -5.93
N VAL A 48 1.17 34.46 -6.08
CA VAL A 48 1.07 33.43 -5.04
C VAL A 48 1.71 32.12 -5.49
N LEU A 49 2.70 31.67 -4.73
CA LEU A 49 3.16 30.28 -4.78
C LEU A 49 2.43 29.47 -3.71
N ALA A 50 1.51 28.61 -4.12
CA ALA A 50 0.86 27.66 -3.22
C ALA A 50 1.60 26.32 -3.25
N VAL A 51 2.07 25.87 -2.09
CA VAL A 51 2.69 24.55 -1.89
C VAL A 51 1.74 23.69 -1.07
N GLU A 52 0.90 22.93 -1.76
CA GLU A 52 -0.01 21.96 -1.14
C GLU A 52 0.80 20.78 -0.63
N CYS A 53 0.81 20.57 0.68
CA CYS A 53 1.58 19.50 1.30
C CYS A 53 0.66 18.35 1.70
N TYR A 54 0.98 17.13 1.27
CA TYR A 54 0.36 15.94 1.84
C TYR A 54 0.71 15.81 3.35
N PRO A 55 -0.17 15.29 4.22
CA PRO A 55 0.18 15.08 5.63
C PRO A 55 1.46 14.26 5.80
N GLY A 56 2.35 14.67 6.71
CA GLY A 56 3.65 14.03 6.95
C GLY A 56 4.82 14.60 6.13
N THR A 57 4.55 15.53 5.22
CA THR A 57 5.60 16.32 4.56
C THR A 57 6.39 17.13 5.58
N GLY A 58 7.71 17.29 5.39
CA GLY A 58 8.61 18.04 6.27
C GLY A 58 8.40 19.56 6.21
N LEU A 59 7.25 20.04 6.69
CA LEU A 59 6.78 21.43 6.52
C LEU A 59 7.79 22.48 6.99
N ARG A 60 8.49 22.23 8.11
CA ARG A 60 9.51 23.14 8.63
C ARG A 60 10.68 23.31 7.65
N GLN A 61 11.16 22.21 7.08
CA GLN A 61 12.26 22.20 6.12
C GLN A 61 11.83 22.88 4.82
N LEU A 62 10.63 22.56 4.31
CA LEU A 62 10.04 23.22 3.14
C LEU A 62 9.97 24.74 3.33
N ARG A 63 9.39 25.19 4.45
CA ARG A 63 9.27 26.61 4.80
C ARG A 63 10.64 27.28 4.78
N GLN A 64 11.61 26.69 5.48
CA GLN A 64 12.96 27.26 5.57
C GLN A 64 13.60 27.39 4.19
N ALA A 65 13.60 26.32 3.39
CA ALA A 65 14.23 26.30 2.08
C ALA A 65 13.59 27.30 1.10
N LEU A 66 12.26 27.32 1.02
CA LEU A 66 11.54 28.19 0.09
C LEU A 66 11.59 29.65 0.52
N THR A 67 11.46 29.97 1.81
CA THR A 67 11.61 31.36 2.27
C THR A 67 13.02 31.86 2.04
N GLN A 68 14.05 31.04 2.30
CA GLN A 68 15.44 31.42 2.05
C GLN A 68 15.71 31.67 0.57
N ALA A 69 15.15 30.84 -0.33
CA ALA A 69 15.46 30.93 -1.74
C ALA A 69 14.60 31.96 -2.50
N LEU A 70 13.32 32.11 -2.13
CA LEU A 70 12.37 32.97 -2.86
C LEU A 70 12.21 34.36 -2.22
N GLN A 71 12.59 34.53 -0.95
CA GLN A 71 12.43 35.78 -0.20
C GLN A 71 11.01 36.39 -0.35
N PRO A 72 9.94 35.61 -0.11
CA PRO A 72 8.58 36.10 -0.28
C PRO A 72 8.30 37.23 0.73
N ALA A 73 7.51 38.23 0.32
CA ALA A 73 7.10 39.32 1.21
C ALA A 73 6.26 38.81 2.38
N ARG A 74 5.48 37.74 2.14
CA ARG A 74 4.65 37.08 3.15
C ARG A 74 4.73 35.56 3.03
N CYS A 75 4.57 34.89 4.16
CA CYS A 75 4.55 33.44 4.25
C CYS A 75 3.39 33.00 5.14
N LEU A 76 2.35 32.40 4.55
CA LEU A 76 1.19 31.87 5.27
C LEU A 76 1.29 30.35 5.38
N VAL A 77 1.09 29.81 6.59
CA VAL A 77 1.09 28.37 6.84
C VAL A 77 -0.33 27.91 7.10
N ALA A 78 -0.82 26.95 6.31
CA ALA A 78 -2.20 26.47 6.41
C ALA A 78 -2.57 25.98 7.82
N GLY A 79 -1.62 25.32 8.50
CA GLY A 79 -1.80 24.82 9.87
C GLY A 79 -2.07 25.90 10.92
N ASP A 80 -1.63 27.14 10.71
CA ASP A 80 -1.87 28.25 11.63
C ASP A 80 -3.37 28.70 11.60
N LEU A 81 -4.07 28.32 10.54
CA LEU A 81 -5.48 28.64 10.28
C LEU A 81 -6.43 27.51 10.73
N TYR A 82 -5.89 26.44 11.29
CA TYR A 82 -6.70 25.35 11.83
C TYR A 82 -7.47 25.77 13.09
N ARG A 83 -8.51 25.00 13.37
CA ARG A 83 -9.19 25.01 14.67
C ARG A 83 -8.19 24.66 15.78
N PRO A 84 -8.46 25.06 17.03
CA PRO A 84 -7.68 24.59 18.18
C PRO A 84 -7.53 23.06 18.20
N THR A 85 -6.36 22.56 18.61
CA THR A 85 -6.05 21.12 18.68
C THR A 85 -7.15 20.31 19.39
N ALA A 86 -7.68 20.83 20.51
CA ALA A 86 -8.74 20.17 21.28
C ALA A 86 -10.03 19.97 20.48
N ASP A 87 -10.40 20.92 19.60
CA ASP A 87 -11.60 20.82 18.77
C ASP A 87 -11.39 19.79 17.65
N ILE A 88 -10.18 19.73 17.10
CA ILE A 88 -9.80 18.72 16.09
C ILE A 88 -9.82 17.33 16.72
N ASP A 89 -9.23 17.18 17.90
CA ASP A 89 -9.21 15.90 18.62
C ASP A 89 -10.63 15.43 18.96
N ALA A 90 -11.52 16.35 19.38
CA ALA A 90 -12.95 16.04 19.59
C ALA A 90 -13.66 15.63 18.29
N MET A 91 -13.36 16.30 17.18
CA MET A 91 -13.92 15.99 15.86
C MET A 91 -13.52 14.58 15.38
N VAL A 92 -12.27 14.18 15.61
CA VAL A 92 -11.75 12.88 15.13
C VAL A 92 -12.00 11.73 16.10
N ALA A 93 -12.33 12.00 17.37
CA ALA A 93 -12.54 10.97 18.40
C ALA A 93 -13.59 9.92 18.00
N GLY A 94 -14.70 10.36 17.38
CA GLY A 94 -15.76 9.47 16.91
C GLY A 94 -15.26 8.45 15.87
N PRO A 95 -14.70 8.90 14.73
CA PRO A 95 -14.08 8.01 13.76
C PRO A 95 -12.93 7.15 14.30
N LEU A 96 -12.15 7.65 15.26
CA LEU A 96 -11.05 6.85 15.80
C LEU A 96 -11.51 5.75 16.74
N THR A 97 -12.55 5.95 17.56
CA THR A 97 -12.94 5.01 18.63
C THR A 97 -11.81 4.78 19.66
N ASP A 98 -12.09 4.01 20.70
CA ASP A 98 -11.14 3.63 21.76
C ASP A 98 -10.28 2.40 21.43
N ASP A 99 -10.60 1.66 20.35
CA ASP A 99 -9.80 0.49 19.93
C ASP A 99 -8.38 0.92 19.53
N PRO A 100 -7.29 0.30 20.00
CA PRO A 100 -5.94 0.79 19.71
C PRO A 100 -5.50 0.65 18.24
N VAL A 101 -6.22 -0.10 17.42
CA VAL A 101 -5.89 -0.41 16.01
C VAL A 101 -6.98 0.07 15.06
N PHE A 102 -8.25 -0.18 15.40
CA PHE A 102 -9.37 0.04 14.47
C PHE A 102 -10.11 1.35 14.72
N GLY A 103 -10.56 1.96 13.64
CA GLY A 103 -11.48 3.08 13.62
C GLY A 103 -12.57 2.83 12.58
N ARG A 104 -13.37 3.85 12.30
CA ARG A 104 -14.45 3.83 11.33
C ARG A 104 -14.17 4.79 10.18
N LEU A 105 -14.40 4.33 8.95
CA LEU A 105 -14.35 5.20 7.78
C LEU A 105 -15.35 6.35 7.92
N ASN A 106 -14.94 7.53 7.45
CA ASN A 106 -15.66 8.79 7.63
C ASN A 106 -15.53 9.69 6.40
N GLY A 107 -16.33 10.77 6.38
CA GLY A 107 -16.40 11.74 5.30
C GLY A 107 -15.60 13.03 5.52
N LEU A 108 -14.72 13.10 6.53
CA LEU A 108 -13.98 14.33 6.84
C LEU A 108 -13.12 14.79 5.66
N THR A 109 -13.02 16.09 5.49
CA THR A 109 -12.24 16.79 4.47
C THR A 109 -11.22 17.71 5.12
N ILE A 110 -10.19 18.14 4.38
CA ILE A 110 -9.21 19.10 4.90
C ILE A 110 -9.88 20.41 5.36
N SER A 111 -10.96 20.84 4.70
CA SER A 111 -11.73 22.02 5.08
C SER A 111 -12.29 21.95 6.50
N ASP A 112 -12.62 20.75 7.01
CA ASP A 112 -13.18 20.57 8.35
C ASP A 112 -12.16 20.90 9.46
N PHE A 113 -10.86 20.85 9.16
CA PHE A 113 -9.79 21.22 10.09
C PHE A 113 -9.62 22.73 10.24
N PHE A 114 -10.12 23.53 9.29
CA PHE A 114 -9.95 24.99 9.31
C PHE A 114 -10.93 25.67 10.27
N ASP A 115 -10.44 26.74 10.89
CA ASP A 115 -11.28 27.76 11.48
C ASP A 115 -11.78 28.70 10.37
N ALA A 116 -13.10 28.80 10.22
CA ALA A 116 -13.72 29.54 9.12
C ALA A 116 -13.50 31.06 9.19
N GLU A 117 -13.25 31.62 10.37
CA GLU A 117 -12.94 33.04 10.53
C GLU A 117 -11.48 33.31 10.18
N LYS A 118 -10.55 32.49 10.69
CA LYS A 118 -9.12 32.60 10.35
C LYS A 118 -8.87 32.42 8.85
N LEU A 119 -9.52 31.43 8.23
CA LEU A 119 -9.38 31.18 6.80
C LEU A 119 -9.85 32.37 5.96
N ARG A 120 -11.03 32.93 6.27
CA ARG A 120 -11.55 34.12 5.58
C ARG A 120 -10.66 35.34 5.77
N ALA A 121 -10.12 35.53 6.98
CA ALA A 121 -9.19 36.62 7.26
C ALA A 121 -7.90 36.49 6.44
N ALA A 122 -7.31 35.29 6.37
CA ALA A 122 -6.11 35.03 5.56
C ALA A 122 -6.37 35.22 4.06
N GLN A 123 -7.53 34.81 3.56
CA GLN A 123 -7.95 35.04 2.17
C GLN A 123 -8.11 36.54 1.85
N ALA A 124 -8.70 37.30 2.77
CA ALA A 124 -8.83 38.75 2.62
C ALA A 124 -7.46 39.45 2.66
N GLU A 125 -6.55 38.98 3.51
CA GLU A 125 -5.17 39.48 3.57
C GLU A 125 -4.43 39.23 2.25
N LEU A 126 -4.55 38.02 1.67
CA LEU A 126 -3.97 37.69 0.37
C LEU A 126 -4.49 38.60 -0.73
N ALA A 127 -5.81 38.82 -0.79
CA ALA A 127 -6.42 39.70 -1.78
C ALA A 127 -5.92 41.15 -1.69
N ALA A 128 -5.47 41.59 -0.51
CA ALA A 128 -4.92 42.93 -0.29
C ALA A 128 -3.41 43.04 -0.59
N ALA A 129 -2.69 41.93 -0.79
CA ALA A 129 -1.24 41.89 -1.01
C ALA A 129 -0.85 42.11 -2.49
N ALA A 130 -1.48 43.08 -3.14
CA ALA A 130 -1.32 43.34 -4.58
C ALA A 130 0.15 43.56 -4.97
N GLY A 131 0.65 42.80 -5.94
CA GLY A 131 2.03 42.88 -6.43
C GLY A 131 3.10 42.28 -5.51
N GLU A 132 2.72 41.77 -4.34
CA GLU A 132 3.64 41.06 -3.45
C GLU A 132 3.78 39.58 -3.84
N LEU A 133 4.97 39.02 -3.69
CA LEU A 133 5.16 37.57 -3.70
C LEU A 133 4.74 36.99 -2.35
N VAL A 134 3.72 36.14 -2.36
CA VAL A 134 3.24 35.44 -1.18
C VAL A 134 3.45 33.94 -1.32
N LEU A 135 4.11 33.35 -0.32
CA LEU A 135 4.23 31.90 -0.18
C LEU A 135 3.09 31.41 0.72
N VAL A 136 2.29 30.46 0.23
CA VAL A 136 1.27 29.77 1.01
C VAL A 136 1.62 28.30 1.04
N LEU A 137 1.80 27.69 2.21
CA LEU A 137 2.23 26.29 2.29
C LEU A 137 1.59 25.49 3.43
N GLY A 138 1.54 24.18 3.26
CA GLY A 138 0.96 23.23 4.23
C GLY A 138 -0.25 22.49 3.67
N THR A 139 -0.80 21.57 4.45
CA THR A 139 -1.99 20.81 4.05
C THR A 139 -3.22 21.72 4.03
N GLY A 140 -3.83 21.88 2.86
CA GLY A 140 -4.89 22.87 2.62
C GLY A 140 -4.37 24.23 2.16
N ALA A 141 -3.11 24.37 1.74
CA ALA A 141 -2.59 25.62 1.16
C ALA A 141 -3.45 26.11 -0.02
N THR A 142 -3.96 25.19 -0.83
CA THR A 142 -4.85 25.51 -1.97
C THR A 142 -6.28 25.86 -1.56
N LEU A 143 -6.66 25.65 -0.31
CA LEU A 143 -7.91 26.19 0.25
C LEU A 143 -7.74 27.64 0.71
N VAL A 144 -6.53 27.98 1.18
CA VAL A 144 -6.16 29.36 1.53
C VAL A 144 -6.06 30.23 0.28
N CYS A 145 -5.51 29.71 -0.82
CA CYS A 145 -5.48 30.39 -2.11
C CYS A 145 -5.88 29.43 -3.26
N PRO A 146 -7.18 29.35 -3.61
CA PRO A 146 -7.66 28.48 -4.69
C PRO A 146 -7.11 28.86 -6.07
N ASP A 147 -6.90 30.16 -6.31
CA ASP A 147 -6.47 30.77 -7.57
C ASP A 147 -4.98 31.17 -7.53
N ALA A 148 -4.13 30.34 -6.91
CA ALA A 148 -2.70 30.61 -6.81
C ALA A 148 -2.04 30.70 -8.20
N THR A 149 -1.03 31.56 -8.32
CA THR A 149 -0.27 31.78 -9.56
C THR A 149 0.52 30.54 -9.98
N VAL A 150 1.13 29.86 -9.02
CA VAL A 150 1.82 28.59 -9.22
C VAL A 150 1.41 27.64 -8.11
N VAL A 151 1.02 26.42 -8.48
CA VAL A 151 0.67 25.34 -7.57
C VAL A 151 1.73 24.25 -7.62
N VAL A 152 2.41 24.04 -6.49
CA VAL A 152 3.31 22.91 -6.26
C VAL A 152 2.59 21.92 -5.35
N TYR A 153 2.56 20.65 -5.75
CA TYR A 153 2.09 19.58 -4.88
C TYR A 153 3.30 18.87 -4.26
N ALA A 154 3.51 19.05 -2.95
CA ALA A 154 4.55 18.36 -2.20
C ALA A 154 4.02 17.02 -1.67
N ASP A 155 4.62 15.93 -2.14
CA ASP A 155 4.15 14.57 -1.93
C ASP A 155 5.25 13.66 -1.38
N LEU A 156 4.82 12.54 -0.81
CA LEU A 156 5.68 11.47 -0.29
C LEU A 156 4.88 10.18 -0.10
N ALA A 157 5.54 9.04 -0.27
CA ALA A 157 4.94 7.74 -0.03
C ALA A 157 4.54 7.57 1.43
N ARG A 158 3.44 6.85 1.67
CA ARG A 158 2.94 6.64 3.03
C ARG A 158 3.90 5.82 3.86
N TRP A 159 4.66 4.91 3.24
CA TRP A 159 5.74 4.23 3.92
C TRP A 159 6.74 5.20 4.57
N GLU A 160 7.18 6.24 3.87
CA GLU A 160 8.07 7.25 4.46
C GLU A 160 7.36 8.06 5.56
N ILE A 161 6.05 8.34 5.45
CA ILE A 161 5.27 8.94 6.55
C ILE A 161 5.32 8.05 7.80
N GLN A 162 5.13 6.73 7.64
CA GLN A 162 5.22 5.78 8.75
C GLN A 162 6.61 5.79 9.38
N LEU A 163 7.67 5.82 8.57
CA LEU A 163 9.04 5.88 9.08
C LEU A 163 9.30 7.18 9.86
N ARG A 164 8.83 8.32 9.37
CA ARG A 164 8.88 9.61 10.10
C ARG A 164 8.12 9.55 11.43
N GLN A 165 6.95 8.90 11.45
CA GLN A 165 6.18 8.69 12.69
C GLN A 165 6.98 7.84 13.70
N ARG A 166 7.63 6.76 13.24
CA ARG A 166 8.49 5.88 14.06
C ARG A 166 9.73 6.60 14.59
N ARG A 167 10.33 7.50 13.80
CA ARG A 167 11.46 8.36 14.20
C ARG A 167 11.05 9.53 15.09
N GLY A 168 9.76 9.76 15.29
CA GLY A 168 9.26 10.87 16.12
C GLY A 168 9.41 12.25 15.48
N GLU A 169 9.50 12.31 14.14
CA GLU A 169 9.78 13.54 13.39
C GLU A 169 8.52 14.34 13.05
N ILE A 170 7.36 13.67 13.04
CA ILE A 170 6.07 14.26 12.68
C ILE A 170 4.95 13.88 13.67
N ALA A 171 3.98 14.79 13.77
CA ALA A 171 2.68 14.61 14.39
C ALA A 171 1.59 14.38 13.33
N ASN A 172 0.39 14.01 13.77
CA ASN A 172 -0.78 13.94 12.90
C ASN A 172 -1.31 15.33 12.55
N LEU A 173 -2.16 15.37 11.52
CA LEU A 173 -2.73 16.62 11.01
C LEU A 173 -3.50 17.38 12.11
N GLY A 174 -3.05 18.60 12.40
CA GLY A 174 -3.67 19.49 13.39
C GLY A 174 -3.61 18.98 14.84
N SER A 175 -2.62 18.14 15.18
CA SER A 175 -2.45 17.58 16.52
C SER A 175 -1.06 17.82 17.10
N ASP A 176 -0.98 17.91 18.43
CA ASP A 176 0.26 18.05 19.19
C ASP A 176 0.75 16.69 19.73
N ASN A 177 0.71 15.66 18.90
CA ASN A 177 0.90 14.26 19.32
C ASN A 177 2.23 13.64 18.87
N MET A 178 3.27 14.45 18.66
CA MET A 178 4.58 13.99 18.16
C MET A 178 5.18 12.84 19.00
N ALA A 179 4.99 12.89 20.32
CA ALA A 179 5.48 11.91 21.30
C ALA A 179 4.60 10.65 21.45
N GLU A 180 3.45 10.57 20.78
CA GLU A 180 2.62 9.37 20.81
C GLU A 180 3.26 8.19 20.08
N LYS A 181 2.83 6.98 20.45
CA LYS A 181 3.25 5.75 19.79
C LYS A 181 2.95 5.83 18.30
N ALA A 182 3.91 5.42 17.47
CA ALA A 182 3.76 5.43 16.01
C ALA A 182 2.52 4.65 15.53
N SER A 183 2.12 3.58 16.21
CA SER A 183 0.90 2.83 15.88
C SER A 183 -0.39 3.63 16.04
N LEU A 184 -0.48 4.50 17.06
CA LEU A 184 -1.63 5.38 17.27
C LEU A 184 -1.64 6.50 16.23
N LYS A 185 -0.45 7.03 15.88
CA LYS A 185 -0.31 8.01 14.81
C LYS A 185 -0.68 7.43 13.44
N TYR A 186 -0.29 6.19 13.17
CA TYR A 186 -0.67 5.45 11.97
C TYR A 186 -2.18 5.24 11.91
N LYS A 187 -2.81 4.76 13.00
CA LYS A 187 -4.27 4.61 13.09
C LYS A 187 -4.97 5.92 12.73
N ARG A 188 -4.58 7.04 13.35
CA ARG A 188 -5.16 8.36 13.04
C ARG A 188 -4.97 8.74 11.59
N ALA A 189 -3.77 8.53 11.04
CA ALA A 189 -3.48 8.85 9.66
C ALA A 189 -4.32 8.01 8.69
N PHE A 190 -4.43 6.71 8.92
CA PHE A 190 -5.19 5.77 8.09
C PHE A 190 -6.68 6.10 8.02
N PHE A 191 -7.31 6.35 9.18
CA PHE A 191 -8.76 6.57 9.26
C PHE A 191 -9.15 8.02 8.97
N VAL A 192 -8.27 8.99 9.21
CA VAL A 192 -8.60 10.42 9.13
C VAL A 192 -7.68 11.16 8.17
N ASP A 193 -6.41 11.39 8.55
CA ASP A 193 -5.56 12.38 7.88
C ASP A 193 -5.40 12.09 6.39
N TRP A 194 -5.06 10.84 6.03
CA TRP A 194 -4.85 10.44 4.64
C TRP A 194 -6.15 10.42 3.85
N ARG A 195 -7.28 10.05 4.45
CA ARG A 195 -8.58 10.05 3.76
C ARG A 195 -9.06 11.46 3.46
N ALA A 196 -8.89 12.38 4.41
CA ALA A 196 -9.18 13.79 4.20
C ALA A 196 -8.25 14.40 3.13
N ALA A 197 -6.94 14.09 3.21
CA ALA A 197 -5.96 14.58 2.26
C ALA A 197 -6.13 14.01 0.85
N ASP A 198 -6.48 12.74 0.70
CA ASP A 198 -6.73 12.10 -0.60
C ASP A 198 -7.88 12.76 -1.35
N ARG A 199 -8.93 13.20 -0.63
CA ARG A 199 -10.05 13.95 -1.23
C ARG A 199 -9.59 15.28 -1.82
N LEU A 200 -8.69 15.98 -1.14
CA LEU A 200 -8.08 17.21 -1.66
C LEU A 200 -7.08 16.91 -2.77
N LYS A 201 -6.25 15.87 -2.62
CA LYS A 201 -5.27 15.40 -3.63
C LYS A 201 -5.92 15.18 -4.98
N LYS A 202 -7.07 14.49 -5.02
CA LYS A 202 -7.85 14.25 -6.27
C LYS A 202 -8.27 15.53 -6.99
N GLN A 203 -8.41 16.64 -6.27
CA GLN A 203 -8.80 17.94 -6.85
C GLN A 203 -7.59 18.78 -7.26
N VAL A 204 -6.48 18.69 -6.50
CA VAL A 204 -5.31 19.55 -6.69
C VAL A 204 -4.30 18.93 -7.66
N LEU A 205 -3.98 17.65 -7.51
CA LEU A 205 -2.91 17.00 -8.28
C LEU A 205 -3.10 17.11 -9.80
N PRO A 206 -4.33 16.97 -10.37
CA PRO A 206 -4.53 17.12 -11.81
C PRO A 206 -4.15 18.51 -12.37
N ARG A 207 -4.28 19.55 -11.54
CA ARG A 207 -4.04 20.95 -11.90
C ARG A 207 -2.74 21.53 -11.33
N ALA A 208 -1.92 20.72 -10.66
CA ALA A 208 -0.64 21.19 -10.15
C ALA A 208 0.31 21.51 -11.31
N ASP A 209 1.03 22.63 -11.19
CA ASP A 209 2.06 23.05 -12.13
C ASP A 209 3.33 22.23 -11.94
N TYR A 210 3.61 21.82 -10.70
CA TYR A 210 4.75 21.01 -10.35
C TYR A 210 4.40 19.98 -9.27
N LEU A 211 5.11 18.85 -9.33
CA LEU A 211 5.18 17.88 -8.25
C LEU A 211 6.55 17.98 -7.59
N LEU A 212 6.56 18.03 -6.26
CA LEU A 212 7.74 18.02 -5.42
C LEU A 212 7.79 16.70 -4.64
N ASP A 213 8.72 15.82 -5.02
CA ASP A 213 9.07 14.61 -4.27
C ASP A 213 9.86 15.01 -3.02
N THR A 214 9.28 14.67 -1.86
CA THR A 214 9.83 14.97 -0.55
C THR A 214 10.17 13.72 0.27
N ASN A 215 10.24 12.54 -0.34
CA ASN A 215 10.58 11.30 0.36
C ASN A 215 11.96 11.42 1.04
N ASP A 216 12.98 11.84 0.28
CA ASP A 216 14.30 12.18 0.79
C ASP A 216 14.44 13.70 0.98
N PRO A 217 14.46 14.21 2.23
CA PRO A 217 14.61 15.64 2.50
C PRO A 217 15.99 16.20 2.14
N THR A 218 17.00 15.34 1.95
CA THR A 218 18.37 15.75 1.59
C THR A 218 18.54 15.96 0.08
N ALA A 219 17.72 15.27 -0.72
CA ALA A 219 17.71 15.36 -2.18
C ALA A 219 16.27 15.46 -2.71
N PRO A 220 15.55 16.56 -2.41
CA PRO A 220 14.21 16.80 -2.93
C PRO A 220 14.26 16.92 -4.45
N LYS A 221 13.17 16.53 -5.12
CA LYS A 221 13.11 16.54 -6.58
C LYS A 221 11.84 17.21 -7.08
N LEU A 222 11.95 18.03 -8.12
CA LEU A 222 10.83 18.72 -8.73
C LEU A 222 10.71 18.34 -10.20
N ILE A 223 9.52 17.95 -10.61
CA ILE A 223 9.15 17.79 -12.02
C ILE A 223 7.92 18.64 -12.34
N SER A 224 7.73 18.94 -13.62
CA SER A 224 6.51 19.61 -14.04
C SER A 224 5.29 18.71 -13.84
N GLY A 225 4.12 19.32 -13.66
CA GLY A 225 2.85 18.59 -13.63
C GLY A 225 2.56 17.87 -14.95
N ALA A 226 3.08 18.38 -16.07
CA ALA A 226 2.95 17.73 -17.37
C ALA A 226 3.74 16.42 -17.39
N ASP A 227 4.97 16.43 -16.87
CA ASP A 227 5.81 15.24 -16.77
C ASP A 227 5.23 14.21 -15.79
N LEU A 228 4.66 14.65 -14.67
CA LEU A 228 3.91 13.77 -13.77
C LEU A 228 2.79 13.06 -14.52
N ARG A 229 1.92 13.82 -15.22
CA ARG A 229 0.79 13.26 -15.97
C ARG A 229 1.27 12.32 -17.09
N ALA A 230 2.36 12.65 -17.77
CA ALA A 230 2.97 11.78 -18.78
C ALA A 230 3.48 10.47 -18.18
N GLY A 231 4.13 10.52 -17.01
CA GLY A 231 4.61 9.33 -16.32
C GLY A 231 3.48 8.42 -15.83
N LEU A 232 2.40 8.99 -15.27
CA LEU A 232 1.21 8.23 -14.89
C LEU A 232 0.53 7.59 -16.12
N ALA A 233 0.41 8.33 -17.23
CA ALA A 233 -0.12 7.80 -18.47
C ALA A 233 0.75 6.71 -19.10
N ALA A 234 2.08 6.80 -18.95
CA ALA A 234 3.01 5.77 -19.41
C ALA A 234 2.86 4.47 -18.59
N ALA A 235 2.67 4.58 -17.27
CA ALA A 235 2.51 3.43 -16.38
C ALA A 235 1.29 2.57 -16.74
N VAL A 236 0.13 3.18 -17.04
CA VAL A 236 -1.11 2.42 -17.37
C VAL A 236 -1.11 1.76 -18.75
N ARG A 237 -0.07 1.96 -19.58
CA ARG A 237 0.02 1.42 -20.94
C ARG A 237 0.94 0.20 -21.05
N ARG A 238 1.48 -0.30 -19.95
CA ARG A 238 2.44 -1.39 -19.92
C ARG A 238 2.41 -2.15 -18.60
N PRO A 239 3.00 -3.36 -18.54
CA PRO A 239 3.37 -3.96 -17.27
C PRO A 239 4.29 -3.03 -16.47
N PHE A 240 4.06 -2.92 -15.16
CA PHE A 240 4.90 -2.13 -14.27
C PHE A 240 4.92 -2.73 -12.87
N ARG A 241 5.86 -2.27 -12.04
CA ARG A 241 5.96 -2.62 -10.62
C ARG A 241 5.93 -1.37 -9.77
N VAL A 242 5.42 -1.51 -8.56
CA VAL A 242 5.57 -0.51 -7.49
C VAL A 242 6.85 -0.82 -6.71
N VAL A 243 7.36 0.14 -5.94
CA VAL A 243 8.54 -0.06 -5.10
C VAL A 243 8.14 -0.88 -3.88
N PRO A 244 8.68 -2.09 -3.70
CA PRO A 244 8.42 -2.89 -2.52
C PRO A 244 9.08 -2.28 -1.29
N PHE A 245 8.48 -2.48 -0.11
CA PHE A 245 9.14 -2.17 1.16
C PHE A 245 9.07 -3.36 2.11
N PHE A 246 10.04 -3.44 3.02
CA PHE A 246 10.25 -4.60 3.87
C PHE A 246 10.33 -4.16 5.34
N ASP A 247 9.59 -4.84 6.22
CA ASP A 247 9.46 -4.45 7.63
C ASP A 247 9.79 -5.64 8.56
N PRO A 248 10.61 -5.45 9.61
CA PRO A 248 10.79 -6.46 10.65
C PRO A 248 9.50 -6.80 11.40
N GLY A 249 9.49 -7.97 12.01
CA GLY A 249 8.39 -8.40 12.88
C GLY A 249 8.82 -9.45 13.89
N VAL A 250 7.99 -9.66 14.91
CA VAL A 250 8.26 -10.61 16.01
C VAL A 250 8.39 -12.07 15.58
N TRP A 251 7.90 -12.37 14.38
CA TRP A 251 7.90 -13.71 13.78
C TRP A 251 8.82 -13.81 12.56
N GLY A 252 9.44 -12.69 12.16
CA GLY A 252 10.13 -12.57 10.88
C GLY A 252 11.31 -13.51 10.71
N GLY A 253 11.50 -13.93 9.47
CA GLY A 253 12.54 -14.86 9.02
C GLY A 253 13.72 -14.18 8.32
N GLN A 254 14.46 -14.99 7.56
CA GLN A 254 15.68 -14.59 6.85
C GLN A 254 15.62 -14.80 5.33
N TRP A 255 14.58 -15.45 4.82
CA TRP A 255 14.51 -15.80 3.40
C TRP A 255 14.48 -14.54 2.52
N MET A 256 13.72 -13.50 2.89
CA MET A 256 13.70 -12.25 2.12
C MET A 256 15.07 -11.57 2.13
N ARG A 257 15.78 -11.58 3.26
CA ARG A 257 17.13 -11.03 3.35
C ARG A 257 18.05 -11.69 2.33
N GLU A 258 18.07 -13.01 2.32
CA GLU A 258 18.96 -13.79 1.45
C GLU A 258 18.55 -13.72 -0.03
N LYS A 259 17.25 -13.82 -0.33
CA LYS A 259 16.75 -13.88 -1.71
C LYS A 259 16.68 -12.51 -2.38
N PHE A 260 16.42 -11.43 -1.63
CA PHE A 260 16.30 -10.08 -2.18
C PHE A 260 17.54 -9.21 -1.91
N ASP A 261 18.56 -9.76 -1.23
CA ASP A 261 19.78 -9.05 -0.85
C ASP A 261 19.45 -7.77 -0.06
N LEU A 262 18.64 -7.93 0.99
CA LEU A 262 18.20 -6.82 1.85
C LEU A 262 19.33 -6.40 2.81
N PRO A 263 19.44 -5.11 3.16
CA PRO A 263 20.56 -4.60 3.95
C PRO A 263 20.60 -5.17 5.38
N ASP A 264 21.81 -5.23 5.94
CA ASP A 264 22.04 -5.53 7.35
C ASP A 264 21.64 -4.35 8.25
N GLY A 265 20.33 -4.21 8.48
CA GLY A 265 19.75 -3.21 9.38
C GLY A 265 18.90 -3.86 10.49
N PRO A 266 17.66 -4.29 10.19
CA PRO A 266 16.84 -5.04 11.14
C PRO A 266 17.39 -6.46 11.36
N ALA A 267 17.00 -7.12 12.45
CA ALA A 267 17.41 -8.50 12.77
C ALA A 267 16.77 -9.56 11.86
N ASN A 268 15.58 -9.27 11.32
CA ASN A 268 14.82 -10.12 10.43
C ASN A 268 13.96 -9.25 9.49
N TYR A 269 13.28 -9.91 8.56
CA TYR A 269 12.17 -9.32 7.82
C TYR A 269 10.96 -10.23 7.99
N ALA A 270 9.83 -9.65 8.34
CA ALA A 270 8.58 -10.39 8.49
C ALA A 270 7.68 -10.13 7.28
N TRP A 271 7.51 -8.86 6.94
CA TRP A 271 6.66 -8.44 5.84
C TRP A 271 7.49 -7.90 4.67
N GLY A 272 7.07 -8.25 3.45
CA GLY A 272 7.44 -7.56 2.23
C GLY A 272 6.16 -7.13 1.50
N PHE A 273 5.92 -5.84 1.37
CA PHE A 273 4.71 -5.32 0.72
C PHE A 273 5.02 -4.99 -0.73
N ASP A 274 4.56 -5.83 -1.67
CA ASP A 274 4.87 -5.75 -3.09
C ASP A 274 3.58 -5.78 -3.91
N CYS A 275 2.94 -4.61 -4.07
CA CYS A 275 1.62 -4.34 -4.67
C CYS A 275 0.51 -4.02 -3.66
N VAL A 276 0.73 -3.00 -2.84
CA VAL A 276 -0.25 -2.26 -2.03
C VAL A 276 -0.20 -0.78 -2.43
N PRO A 277 -0.84 -0.37 -3.54
CA PRO A 277 -0.67 0.98 -4.09
C PRO A 277 -1.00 2.12 -3.12
N GLU A 278 -1.85 1.86 -2.13
CA GLU A 278 -2.16 2.77 -1.03
C GLU A 278 -0.93 3.12 -0.17
N GLU A 279 0.06 2.24 -0.05
CA GLU A 279 1.25 2.40 0.80
C GLU A 279 2.56 2.49 0.01
N ASN A 280 2.66 1.74 -1.10
CA ASN A 280 3.87 1.68 -1.92
C ASN A 280 4.12 2.95 -2.74
N SER A 281 5.39 3.17 -3.05
CA SER A 281 5.83 4.18 -4.00
C SER A 281 5.80 3.69 -5.45
N LEU A 282 5.74 4.63 -6.39
CA LEU A 282 6.01 4.43 -7.81
C LEU A 282 7.18 5.34 -8.18
N LEU A 283 8.21 4.80 -8.84
CA LEU A 283 9.32 5.60 -9.35
C LEU A 283 9.10 5.97 -10.81
N LEU A 284 9.25 7.26 -11.11
CA LEU A 284 9.27 7.79 -12.48
C LEU A 284 10.70 8.13 -12.89
N GLY A 285 11.12 7.62 -14.05
CA GLY A 285 12.49 7.77 -14.57
C GLY A 285 12.68 8.95 -15.51
N PHE A 286 13.67 9.79 -15.21
CA PHE A 286 14.11 10.92 -16.03
C PHE A 286 15.63 10.84 -16.21
N GLY A 287 16.09 10.07 -17.21
CA GLY A 287 17.51 9.70 -17.33
C GLY A 287 18.00 8.92 -16.10
N GLU A 288 19.01 9.42 -15.40
CA GLU A 288 19.53 8.85 -14.15
C GLU A 288 18.72 9.27 -12.90
N ALA A 289 17.89 10.31 -13.01
CA ALA A 289 17.06 10.77 -11.91
C ALA A 289 15.83 9.87 -11.74
N ARG A 290 15.40 9.69 -10.48
CA ARG A 290 14.19 8.94 -10.11
C ARG A 290 13.34 9.82 -9.21
N VAL A 291 12.10 10.06 -9.61
CA VAL A 291 11.11 10.79 -8.79
C VAL A 291 10.21 9.79 -8.12
N GLU A 292 10.11 9.87 -6.80
CA GLU A 292 9.31 8.96 -6.00
C GLU A 292 7.96 9.57 -5.65
N ILE A 293 6.88 8.89 -6.02
CA ILE A 293 5.51 9.33 -5.77
C ILE A 293 4.70 8.23 -5.10
N PRO A 294 3.65 8.54 -4.35
CA PRO A 294 2.68 7.52 -3.93
C PRO A 294 2.05 6.82 -5.13
N SER A 295 2.04 5.49 -5.16
CA SER A 295 1.42 4.71 -6.25
C SER A 295 -0.07 5.00 -6.38
N ILE A 296 -0.75 5.34 -5.27
CA ILE A 296 -2.16 5.73 -5.27
C ILE A 296 -2.46 6.92 -6.19
N ASN A 297 -1.45 7.76 -6.50
CA ASN A 297 -1.61 8.84 -7.47
C ASN A 297 -2.00 8.29 -8.86
N LEU A 298 -1.49 7.12 -9.24
CA LEU A 298 -1.84 6.43 -10.49
C LEU A 298 -3.30 5.97 -10.48
N VAL A 299 -3.74 5.37 -9.36
CA VAL A 299 -5.12 4.90 -9.17
C VAL A 299 -6.10 6.07 -9.25
N PHE A 300 -5.74 7.23 -8.69
CA PHE A 300 -6.59 8.42 -8.73
C PHE A 300 -6.64 9.08 -10.11
N ALA A 301 -5.52 9.10 -10.84
CA ALA A 301 -5.42 9.76 -12.14
C ALA A 301 -6.00 8.93 -13.29
N HIS A 302 -5.80 7.61 -13.28
CA HIS A 302 -6.19 6.69 -14.36
C HIS A 302 -6.93 5.44 -13.84
N PRO A 303 -8.00 5.59 -13.03
CA PRO A 303 -8.66 4.42 -12.43
C PRO A 303 -9.24 3.47 -13.47
N ARG A 304 -9.76 3.97 -14.59
CA ARG A 304 -10.43 3.14 -15.60
C ARG A 304 -9.44 2.39 -16.46
N GLU A 305 -8.38 3.05 -16.91
CA GLU A 305 -7.31 2.46 -17.71
C GLU A 305 -6.50 1.44 -16.90
N LEU A 306 -6.30 1.72 -15.60
CA LEU A 306 -5.63 0.81 -14.68
C LEU A 306 -6.53 -0.38 -14.31
N LEU A 307 -7.68 -0.12 -13.68
CA LEU A 307 -8.51 -1.14 -13.04
C LEU A 307 -9.45 -1.85 -14.01
N GLY A 308 -9.95 -1.13 -15.01
CA GLY A 308 -11.07 -1.56 -15.85
C GLY A 308 -12.42 -1.07 -15.33
N GLU A 309 -13.41 -0.96 -16.23
CA GLU A 309 -14.73 -0.38 -15.89
C GLU A 309 -15.47 -1.15 -14.79
N ALA A 310 -15.46 -2.48 -14.84
CA ALA A 310 -16.18 -3.30 -13.85
C ALA A 310 -15.51 -3.27 -12.46
N VAL A 311 -14.18 -3.28 -12.42
CA VAL A 311 -13.41 -3.17 -11.18
C VAL A 311 -13.57 -1.78 -10.57
N HIS A 312 -13.41 -0.73 -11.38
CA HIS A 312 -13.64 0.65 -10.93
C HIS A 312 -15.10 0.88 -10.48
N GLY A 313 -16.08 0.31 -11.17
CA GLY A 313 -17.49 0.40 -10.77
C GLY A 313 -17.78 -0.25 -9.41
N ARG A 314 -17.03 -1.30 -9.04
CA ARG A 314 -17.20 -2.03 -7.78
C ARG A 314 -16.42 -1.41 -6.61
N PHE A 315 -15.19 -0.96 -6.83
CA PHE A 315 -14.27 -0.53 -5.77
C PHE A 315 -13.97 0.97 -5.79
N GLY A 316 -14.44 1.71 -6.80
CA GLY A 316 -14.07 3.10 -7.00
C GLY A 316 -12.56 3.22 -7.25
N THR A 317 -11.95 4.24 -6.65
CA THR A 317 -10.50 4.50 -6.78
C THR A 317 -9.70 3.81 -5.67
N GLU A 318 -9.97 2.54 -5.43
CA GLU A 318 -9.20 1.66 -4.54
C GLU A 318 -8.61 0.53 -5.38
N PHE A 319 -7.39 0.10 -5.05
CA PHE A 319 -6.77 -1.01 -5.76
C PHE A 319 -7.07 -2.31 -5.01
N PRO A 320 -7.87 -3.26 -5.56
CA PRO A 320 -8.52 -4.29 -4.75
C PRO A 320 -7.73 -5.58 -4.56
N ILE A 321 -6.53 -5.70 -5.12
CA ILE A 321 -5.68 -6.90 -5.08
C ILE A 321 -4.34 -6.54 -4.45
N ARG A 322 -3.93 -7.30 -3.45
CA ARG A 322 -2.65 -7.18 -2.75
C ARG A 322 -1.86 -8.46 -2.87
N PHE A 323 -0.54 -8.31 -3.05
CA PHE A 323 0.46 -9.36 -3.01
C PHE A 323 1.48 -8.99 -1.94
N ASP A 324 1.56 -9.75 -0.87
CA ASP A 324 2.52 -9.52 0.20
C ASP A 324 3.35 -10.78 0.47
N PHE A 325 4.56 -10.59 0.95
CA PHE A 325 5.43 -11.66 1.45
C PHE A 325 5.32 -11.75 2.96
N LEU A 326 5.03 -12.94 3.46
CA LEU A 326 5.13 -13.28 4.88
C LEU A 326 6.26 -14.29 5.06
N ASP A 327 7.36 -13.83 5.66
CA ASP A 327 8.56 -14.63 5.90
C ASP A 327 8.63 -15.15 7.35
N THR A 328 8.39 -16.45 7.52
CA THR A 328 8.58 -17.16 8.79
C THR A 328 9.78 -18.13 8.73
N VAL A 329 10.62 -18.06 7.69
CA VAL A 329 11.75 -18.98 7.49
C VAL A 329 12.87 -18.70 8.49
N GLY A 330 13.10 -19.66 9.40
CA GLY A 330 14.00 -19.44 10.54
C GLY A 330 13.43 -18.48 11.60
N GLY A 331 12.16 -18.10 11.46
CA GLY A 331 11.40 -17.28 12.40
C GLY A 331 10.43 -18.13 13.23
N GLY A 332 9.22 -17.62 13.44
CA GLY A 332 8.17 -18.33 14.17
C GLY A 332 6.80 -18.16 13.54
N ASN A 333 5.77 -18.73 14.18
CA ASN A 333 4.39 -18.64 13.69
C ASN A 333 3.94 -17.18 13.56
N LEU A 334 3.10 -16.86 12.57
CA LEU A 334 2.32 -15.62 12.57
C LEU A 334 1.36 -15.59 13.77
N SER A 335 0.69 -14.48 14.07
CA SER A 335 -0.41 -14.51 15.05
C SER A 335 -1.53 -15.44 14.58
N LEU A 336 -2.16 -16.15 15.52
CA LEU A 336 -3.44 -16.80 15.26
C LEU A 336 -4.52 -15.74 15.14
N GLN A 337 -5.24 -15.73 14.02
CA GLN A 337 -6.07 -14.58 13.63
C GLN A 337 -7.29 -14.97 12.80
N VAL A 338 -8.17 -13.99 12.60
CA VAL A 338 -9.36 -14.10 11.73
C VAL A 338 -9.69 -12.74 11.12
N HIS A 339 -10.15 -12.73 9.88
CA HIS A 339 -10.65 -11.51 9.20
C HIS A 339 -12.14 -11.32 9.41
N PRO A 340 -12.64 -10.07 9.44
CA PRO A 340 -14.06 -9.79 9.62
C PRO A 340 -14.91 -10.36 8.48
N LEU A 341 -16.12 -10.80 8.79
CA LEU A 341 -17.17 -11.04 7.81
C LEU A 341 -17.56 -9.72 7.14
N THR A 342 -18.09 -9.78 5.92
CA THR A 342 -18.46 -8.58 5.13
C THR A 342 -19.42 -7.66 5.88
N GLU A 343 -20.51 -8.20 6.44
CA GLU A 343 -21.48 -7.45 7.22
C GLU A 343 -20.86 -6.83 8.47
N TYR A 344 -19.96 -7.55 9.13
CA TYR A 344 -19.25 -7.06 10.32
C TYR A 344 -18.32 -5.90 9.97
N ALA A 345 -17.58 -6.03 8.87
CA ALA A 345 -16.67 -5.01 8.36
C ALA A 345 -17.43 -3.72 8.03
N PHE A 346 -18.60 -3.85 7.41
CA PHE A 346 -19.49 -2.73 7.10
C PHE A 346 -20.05 -2.08 8.37
N ASP A 347 -20.68 -2.85 9.26
CA ASP A 347 -21.38 -2.32 10.42
C ASP A 347 -20.43 -1.65 11.43
N LYS A 348 -19.26 -2.26 11.66
CA LYS A 348 -18.29 -1.77 12.66
C LYS A 348 -17.34 -0.72 12.12
N PHE A 349 -16.88 -0.86 10.88
CA PHE A 349 -15.78 -0.04 10.35
C PHE A 349 -16.17 0.77 9.10
N GLY A 350 -17.34 0.55 8.53
CA GLY A 350 -17.82 1.25 7.33
C GLY A 350 -17.16 0.78 6.03
N LEU A 351 -16.62 -0.44 6.01
CA LEU A 351 -15.98 -1.03 4.84
C LEU A 351 -17.00 -1.67 3.90
N ALA A 352 -16.85 -1.47 2.59
CA ALA A 352 -17.74 -2.06 1.58
C ALA A 352 -17.43 -3.54 1.26
N TYR A 353 -16.23 -4.00 1.61
CA TYR A 353 -15.75 -5.36 1.43
C TYR A 353 -14.70 -5.67 2.52
N THR A 354 -14.34 -6.93 2.64
CA THR A 354 -13.43 -7.41 3.69
C THR A 354 -12.14 -7.96 3.09
N GLN A 355 -11.17 -8.24 3.97
CA GLN A 355 -9.94 -8.95 3.64
C GLN A 355 -10.25 -10.45 3.55
N ASP A 356 -10.66 -10.88 2.36
CA ASP A 356 -10.46 -12.27 1.95
C ASP A 356 -9.01 -12.44 1.51
N GLU A 357 -8.38 -13.57 1.85
CA GLU A 357 -6.99 -13.82 1.51
C GLU A 357 -6.70 -15.28 1.18
N SER A 358 -5.48 -15.54 0.73
CA SER A 358 -4.99 -16.88 0.47
C SER A 358 -3.48 -16.93 0.65
N TYR A 359 -2.98 -18.06 1.12
CA TYR A 359 -1.55 -18.33 1.24
C TYR A 359 -1.10 -19.21 0.11
N TYR A 360 -0.39 -18.61 -0.84
CA TYR A 360 0.39 -19.36 -1.80
C TYR A 360 1.79 -19.58 -1.25
N MET A 361 2.20 -20.84 -1.12
CA MET A 361 3.51 -21.19 -0.59
C MET A 361 4.58 -20.95 -1.66
N LEU A 362 5.17 -19.75 -1.68
CA LEU A 362 6.24 -19.41 -2.61
C LEU A 362 7.50 -20.24 -2.33
N ASP A 363 7.78 -20.50 -1.06
CA ASP A 363 8.79 -21.45 -0.60
C ASP A 363 8.38 -22.06 0.75
N ALA A 364 8.94 -23.22 1.07
CA ALA A 364 8.63 -23.92 2.32
C ALA A 364 9.80 -24.82 2.73
N GLU A 365 10.37 -24.57 3.90
CA GLU A 365 11.39 -25.42 4.50
C GLU A 365 10.74 -26.65 5.18
N PRO A 366 11.50 -27.73 5.46
CA PRO A 366 10.97 -28.88 6.17
C PRO A 366 10.26 -28.50 7.48
N GLY A 367 9.03 -28.99 7.65
CA GLY A 367 8.19 -28.69 8.81
C GLY A 367 7.33 -27.44 8.68
N ALA A 368 7.32 -26.77 7.53
CA ALA A 368 6.36 -25.70 7.26
C ALA A 368 4.91 -26.19 7.38
N SER A 369 4.06 -25.36 7.96
CA SER A 369 2.64 -25.66 8.16
C SER A 369 1.75 -24.43 8.07
N VAL A 370 0.45 -24.65 7.89
CA VAL A 370 -0.58 -23.61 7.97
C VAL A 370 -1.64 -24.08 8.96
N TYR A 371 -1.93 -23.25 9.96
CA TYR A 371 -3.09 -23.44 10.82
C TYR A 371 -4.33 -22.92 10.08
N LEU A 372 -5.38 -23.75 9.96
CA LEU A 372 -6.54 -23.40 9.14
C LEU A 372 -7.84 -24.06 9.61
N GLY A 373 -8.81 -23.25 10.01
CA GLY A 373 -10.11 -23.71 10.48
C GLY A 373 -10.04 -24.53 11.78
N LEU A 374 -11.20 -24.97 12.24
CA LEU A 374 -11.34 -25.67 13.51
C LEU A 374 -11.28 -27.19 13.33
N LYS A 375 -10.89 -27.90 14.38
CA LYS A 375 -11.02 -29.36 14.44
C LYS A 375 -12.49 -29.77 14.42
N GLU A 376 -12.74 -31.03 14.08
CA GLU A 376 -14.08 -31.62 14.24
C GLU A 376 -14.55 -31.54 15.69
N ASP A 377 -15.87 -31.37 15.87
CA ASP A 377 -16.55 -31.38 17.16
C ASP A 377 -15.99 -30.41 18.22
N VAL A 378 -15.39 -29.29 17.78
CA VAL A 378 -14.86 -28.26 18.69
C VAL A 378 -15.99 -27.65 19.53
N ASP A 379 -15.79 -27.68 20.85
CA ASP A 379 -16.55 -26.85 21.79
C ASP A 379 -16.09 -25.39 21.66
N PHE A 380 -16.79 -24.64 20.79
CA PHE A 380 -16.47 -23.25 20.50
C PHE A 380 -16.54 -22.33 21.73
N PRO A 381 -17.56 -22.39 22.60
CA PRO A 381 -17.54 -21.68 23.88
C PRO A 381 -16.30 -21.97 24.73
N ALA A 382 -15.87 -23.23 24.84
CA ALA A 382 -14.65 -23.58 25.58
C ALA A 382 -13.38 -23.01 24.92
N MET A 383 -13.29 -23.01 23.59
CA MET A 383 -12.18 -22.37 22.87
C MET A 383 -12.10 -20.88 23.16
N VAL A 384 -13.22 -20.17 23.14
CA VAL A 384 -13.28 -18.73 23.46
C VAL A 384 -12.87 -18.48 24.91
N ALA A 385 -13.30 -19.33 25.85
CA ALA A 385 -12.88 -19.24 27.24
C ALA A 385 -11.37 -19.45 27.41
N ASP A 386 -10.77 -20.41 26.70
CA ASP A 386 -9.32 -20.64 26.73
C ASP A 386 -8.52 -19.47 26.12
N LEU A 387 -9.03 -18.83 25.06
CA LEU A 387 -8.44 -17.60 24.52
C LEU A 387 -8.47 -16.45 25.54
N GLN A 388 -9.60 -16.29 26.24
CA GLN A 388 -9.75 -15.29 27.29
C GLN A 388 -8.82 -15.56 28.47
N LEU A 389 -8.67 -16.83 28.87
CA LEU A 389 -7.74 -17.24 29.91
C LEU A 389 -6.29 -16.92 29.52
N ALA A 390 -5.86 -17.27 28.30
CA ALA A 390 -4.52 -16.97 27.81
C ALA A 390 -4.22 -15.46 27.75
N GLN A 391 -5.23 -14.64 27.48
CA GLN A 391 -5.09 -13.19 27.50
C GLN A 391 -5.00 -12.63 28.94
N ALA A 392 -5.63 -13.28 29.92
CA ALA A 392 -5.68 -12.83 31.30
C ALA A 392 -4.53 -13.37 32.18
N ASP A 393 -3.99 -14.54 31.84
CA ASP A 393 -2.95 -15.23 32.59
C ASP A 393 -1.88 -15.78 31.63
N SER A 394 -0.70 -15.15 31.64
CA SER A 394 0.43 -15.54 30.79
C SER A 394 1.05 -16.90 31.16
N THR A 395 0.62 -17.52 32.26
CA THR A 395 1.04 -18.88 32.63
C THR A 395 0.11 -19.97 32.05
N ALA A 396 -1.01 -19.57 31.45
CA ALA A 396 -2.00 -20.45 30.86
C ALA A 396 -2.08 -20.26 29.33
N PRO A 397 -1.11 -20.79 28.54
CA PRO A 397 -1.05 -20.58 27.10
C PRO A 397 -2.28 -21.16 26.40
N PHE A 398 -2.71 -20.52 25.31
CA PHE A 398 -3.83 -21.02 24.52
C PHE A 398 -3.45 -22.37 23.87
N PRO A 399 -4.20 -23.46 24.11
CA PRO A 399 -3.87 -24.78 23.58
C PRO A 399 -4.33 -24.90 22.11
N ALA A 400 -3.72 -24.17 21.19
CA ALA A 400 -4.15 -24.09 19.78
C ALA A 400 -4.34 -25.46 19.12
N ALA A 401 -3.44 -26.42 19.38
CA ALA A 401 -3.51 -27.78 18.85
C ALA A 401 -4.75 -28.57 19.33
N LYS A 402 -5.45 -28.13 20.37
CA LYS A 402 -6.74 -28.71 20.79
C LYS A 402 -7.88 -28.31 19.85
N TYR A 403 -7.81 -27.12 19.25
CA TYR A 403 -8.95 -26.48 18.59
C TYR A 403 -8.77 -26.22 17.10
N VAL A 404 -7.55 -25.97 16.64
CA VAL A 404 -7.26 -25.52 15.27
C VAL A 404 -6.55 -26.63 14.52
N ASN A 405 -6.88 -26.82 13.23
CA ASN A 405 -6.14 -27.77 12.40
C ASN A 405 -4.75 -27.21 12.08
N GLU A 406 -3.79 -28.10 11.85
CA GLU A 406 -2.47 -27.75 11.34
C GLU A 406 -2.19 -28.64 10.12
N PHE A 407 -2.09 -28.03 8.95
CA PHE A 407 -1.84 -28.72 7.69
C PHE A 407 -0.38 -28.55 7.28
N PRO A 408 0.31 -29.62 6.85
CA PRO A 408 1.66 -29.48 6.29
C PRO A 408 1.62 -28.66 5.01
N ALA A 409 2.61 -27.79 4.83
CA ALA A 409 2.70 -26.91 3.68
C ALA A 409 3.97 -27.20 2.88
N ARG A 410 3.85 -27.24 1.56
CA ARG A 410 4.96 -27.43 0.62
C ARG A 410 4.98 -26.29 -0.38
N LYS A 411 6.14 -26.04 -0.98
CA LYS A 411 6.26 -25.10 -2.08
C LYS A 411 5.21 -25.40 -3.17
N HIS A 412 4.52 -24.36 -3.60
CA HIS A 412 3.39 -24.37 -4.55
C HIS A 412 2.07 -24.95 -4.02
N ASP A 413 1.95 -25.27 -2.74
CA ASP A 413 0.63 -25.44 -2.13
C ASP A 413 -0.11 -24.08 -2.06
N HIS A 414 -1.43 -24.13 -2.04
CA HIS A 414 -2.30 -22.96 -1.99
C HIS A 414 -3.44 -23.20 -0.98
N PHE A 415 -3.52 -22.34 0.04
CA PHE A 415 -4.53 -22.38 1.09
C PHE A 415 -5.45 -21.16 0.96
N LEU A 416 -6.76 -21.37 0.87
CA LEU A 416 -7.76 -20.30 0.76
C LEU A 416 -8.27 -19.90 2.14
N ILE A 417 -8.47 -18.61 2.35
CA ILE A 417 -8.79 -18.03 3.66
C ILE A 417 -9.93 -17.01 3.46
N PRO A 418 -11.15 -17.49 3.14
CA PRO A 418 -12.30 -16.59 3.09
C PRO A 418 -12.55 -16.00 4.49
N ALA A 419 -13.07 -14.78 4.54
CA ALA A 419 -13.38 -14.08 5.78
C ALA A 419 -14.12 -14.93 6.81
N GLY A 420 -13.72 -14.83 8.08
CA GLY A 420 -14.23 -15.68 9.18
C GLY A 420 -13.49 -17.02 9.38
N THR A 421 -12.45 -17.34 8.60
CA THR A 421 -11.60 -18.52 8.83
C THR A 421 -10.55 -18.17 9.86
N ILE A 422 -10.49 -18.91 10.97
CA ILE A 422 -9.36 -18.84 11.89
C ILE A 422 -8.12 -19.46 11.23
N HIS A 423 -7.01 -18.75 11.24
CA HIS A 423 -5.81 -19.17 10.51
C HIS A 423 -4.52 -18.59 11.08
N CYS A 424 -3.38 -19.16 10.68
CA CYS A 424 -2.04 -18.67 10.97
C CYS A 424 -1.02 -19.34 10.02
N SER A 425 -0.12 -18.56 9.41
CA SER A 425 1.08 -19.12 8.78
C SER A 425 2.02 -19.68 9.85
N GLY A 426 2.35 -20.96 9.79
CA GLY A 426 3.32 -21.58 10.69
C GLY A 426 4.75 -21.11 10.43
N ALA A 427 5.69 -21.55 11.26
CA ALA A 427 7.11 -21.32 11.02
C ALA A 427 7.58 -21.97 9.70
N ASN A 428 8.74 -21.54 9.21
CA ASN A 428 9.44 -22.17 8.07
C ASN A 428 8.76 -22.00 6.70
N ALA A 429 7.92 -20.97 6.54
CA ALA A 429 7.19 -20.68 5.32
C ALA A 429 7.60 -19.33 4.70
N MET A 430 7.68 -19.30 3.37
CA MET A 430 7.62 -18.06 2.59
C MET A 430 6.27 -18.03 1.87
N VAL A 431 5.36 -17.23 2.41
CA VAL A 431 4.01 -17.08 1.86
C VAL A 431 3.99 -15.88 0.92
N LEU A 432 3.51 -16.09 -0.30
CA LEU A 432 2.95 -15.04 -1.13
C LEU A 432 1.46 -14.96 -0.80
N GLU A 433 1.11 -13.98 0.02
CA GLU A 433 -0.26 -13.71 0.43
C GLU A 433 -0.98 -12.94 -0.68
N ILE A 434 -2.06 -13.50 -1.20
CA ILE A 434 -2.91 -12.87 -2.21
C ILE A 434 -4.22 -12.51 -1.54
N SER A 435 -4.50 -11.22 -1.42
CA SER A 435 -5.58 -10.72 -0.55
C SER A 435 -6.30 -9.49 -1.09
N ALA A 436 -7.48 -9.24 -0.53
CA ALA A 436 -8.27 -8.04 -0.77
C ALA A 436 -7.83 -6.87 0.12
N THR A 437 -7.99 -5.66 -0.40
CA THR A 437 -7.58 -4.40 0.25
C THR A 437 -8.74 -3.76 1.01
N PRO A 438 -9.02 -4.21 2.24
CA PRO A 438 -8.51 -3.38 3.33
C PRO A 438 -7.61 -4.20 4.27
N TYR A 439 -6.30 -4.04 4.11
CA TYR A 439 -5.25 -4.92 4.65
C TYR A 439 -4.98 -4.80 6.16
N ILE A 440 -5.50 -3.76 6.83
CA ILE A 440 -5.22 -3.57 8.26
C ILE A 440 -6.17 -4.37 9.17
N PHE A 441 -7.24 -4.96 8.63
CA PHE A 441 -8.34 -5.58 9.39
C PHE A 441 -8.07 -7.04 9.71
N THR A 442 -7.17 -7.25 10.66
CA THR A 442 -6.80 -8.58 11.18
C THR A 442 -7.10 -8.66 12.67
N PHE A 443 -8.04 -9.51 13.09
CA PHE A 443 -8.31 -9.74 14.51
C PHE A 443 -7.38 -10.80 15.03
N LYS A 444 -6.31 -10.35 15.71
CA LYS A 444 -5.41 -11.25 16.40
C LYS A 444 -6.12 -11.86 17.60
N LEU A 445 -6.08 -13.19 17.68
CA LEU A 445 -6.69 -13.99 18.74
C LEU A 445 -5.65 -14.40 19.77
N TRP A 446 -4.47 -14.82 19.31
CA TRP A 446 -3.36 -15.21 20.18
C TRP A 446 -2.03 -15.06 19.44
N ASP A 447 -0.98 -14.74 20.18
CA ASP A 447 0.34 -14.43 19.61
C ASP A 447 1.48 -15.29 20.16
N TRP A 448 1.17 -16.52 20.59
CA TRP A 448 2.15 -17.50 21.05
C TRP A 448 2.96 -17.02 22.26
N ASP A 449 2.31 -16.23 23.13
CA ASP A 449 2.86 -15.61 24.34
C ASP A 449 4.09 -14.73 24.09
N ARG A 450 4.22 -14.24 22.86
CA ARG A 450 5.31 -13.34 22.45
C ARG A 450 4.99 -11.89 22.78
N LEU A 451 6.06 -11.15 23.05
CA LEU A 451 6.02 -9.71 23.12
C LEU A 451 6.30 -9.10 21.75
N GLY A 452 5.75 -7.91 21.52
CA GLY A 452 6.10 -7.00 20.44
C GLY A 452 7.58 -6.66 20.44
N LEU A 453 8.06 -6.07 19.33
CA LEU A 453 9.42 -5.54 19.24
C LEU A 453 9.69 -4.42 20.27
N ASP A 454 8.64 -3.81 20.83
CA ASP A 454 8.71 -2.83 21.92
C ASP A 454 8.72 -3.46 23.33
N GLY A 455 8.76 -4.79 23.41
CA GLY A 455 8.73 -5.53 24.67
C GLY A 455 7.35 -5.55 25.36
N ARG A 456 6.27 -5.20 24.65
CA ARG A 456 4.90 -5.24 25.19
C ARG A 456 4.01 -6.21 24.43
N PRO A 457 2.96 -6.79 25.03
CA PRO A 457 1.99 -7.60 24.30
C PRO A 457 1.41 -6.83 23.11
N ARG A 458 1.28 -7.49 21.96
CA ARG A 458 0.60 -6.91 20.79
C ARG A 458 -0.92 -6.85 21.06
N PRO A 459 -1.65 -5.88 20.48
CA PRO A 459 -3.10 -5.81 20.63
C PRO A 459 -3.78 -7.12 20.17
N ILE A 460 -4.70 -7.62 20.99
CA ILE A 460 -5.54 -8.80 20.73
C ILE A 460 -7.00 -8.34 20.74
N HIS A 461 -7.81 -8.88 19.83
CA HIS A 461 -9.18 -8.43 19.57
C HIS A 461 -10.19 -9.58 19.73
N LEU A 462 -10.20 -10.24 20.89
CA LEU A 462 -11.01 -11.44 21.12
C LEU A 462 -12.51 -11.24 20.86
N ALA A 463 -13.08 -10.09 21.24
CA ALA A 463 -14.49 -9.82 21.02
C ALA A 463 -14.84 -9.70 19.53
N HIS A 464 -14.01 -8.99 18.75
CA HIS A 464 -14.15 -8.94 17.30
C HIS A 464 -13.92 -10.32 16.68
N GLY A 465 -12.87 -11.01 17.09
CA GLY A 465 -12.52 -12.34 16.60
C GLY A 465 -13.62 -13.37 16.82
N ALA A 466 -14.09 -13.54 18.05
CA ALA A 466 -15.15 -14.48 18.41
C ALA A 466 -16.47 -14.23 17.66
N ALA A 467 -16.79 -12.97 17.35
CA ALA A 467 -17.97 -12.61 16.57
C ALA A 467 -17.86 -12.95 15.07
N ASN A 468 -16.66 -13.24 14.57
CA ASN A 468 -16.40 -13.45 13.14
C ASN A 468 -15.98 -14.88 12.79
N ILE A 469 -15.40 -15.63 13.72
CA ILE A 469 -15.04 -17.04 13.48
C ILE A 469 -16.27 -17.82 13.04
N GLN A 470 -16.11 -18.60 11.96
CA GLN A 470 -17.14 -19.50 11.45
C GLN A 470 -16.91 -20.93 11.99
N PRO A 471 -17.68 -21.40 12.99
CA PRO A 471 -17.40 -22.68 13.64
C PRO A 471 -17.60 -23.89 12.73
N GLY A 472 -18.42 -23.74 11.67
CA GLY A 472 -18.67 -24.80 10.69
C GLY A 472 -17.54 -25.08 9.71
N ARG A 473 -16.41 -24.34 9.79
CA ARG A 473 -15.22 -24.60 8.96
C ARG A 473 -14.32 -25.62 9.65
N THR A 474 -14.83 -26.85 9.76
CA THR A 474 -14.16 -27.97 10.43
C THR A 474 -13.15 -28.67 9.53
N THR A 475 -12.39 -29.63 10.07
CA THR A 475 -11.30 -30.34 9.36
C THR A 475 -11.69 -30.83 7.96
N ALA A 476 -12.76 -31.63 7.84
CA ALA A 476 -13.18 -32.20 6.58
C ALA A 476 -13.65 -31.14 5.58
N TRP A 477 -14.32 -30.10 6.06
CA TRP A 477 -14.76 -28.98 5.21
C TRP A 477 -13.56 -28.18 4.69
N VAL A 478 -12.58 -27.88 5.56
CA VAL A 478 -11.37 -27.14 5.22
C VAL A 478 -10.54 -27.89 4.17
N GLU A 479 -10.32 -29.19 4.36
CA GLU A 479 -9.60 -30.03 3.38
C GLU A 479 -10.29 -30.01 2.01
N GLN A 480 -11.63 -30.08 1.99
CA GLN A 480 -12.41 -30.12 0.76
C GLN A 480 -12.54 -28.77 0.06
N GLN A 481 -12.52 -27.65 0.80
CA GLN A 481 -12.88 -26.33 0.26
C GLN A 481 -11.71 -25.35 0.19
N LEU A 482 -10.69 -25.52 1.03
CA LEU A 482 -9.66 -24.49 1.23
C LEU A 482 -8.23 -24.97 0.93
N VAL A 483 -7.95 -26.27 1.03
CA VAL A 483 -6.59 -26.80 0.79
C VAL A 483 -6.46 -27.26 -0.65
N ASN A 484 -5.50 -26.71 -1.40
CA ASN A 484 -5.08 -27.17 -2.72
C ASN A 484 -6.24 -27.45 -3.70
N GLN A 485 -7.15 -26.48 -3.83
CA GLN A 485 -8.30 -26.54 -4.75
C GLN A 485 -7.86 -26.32 -6.21
N ILE A 486 -6.97 -27.19 -6.68
CA ILE A 486 -6.30 -27.09 -7.98
C ILE A 486 -7.18 -27.75 -9.04
N GLN A 487 -7.56 -26.98 -10.05
CA GLN A 487 -8.38 -27.44 -11.17
C GLN A 487 -7.69 -27.08 -12.49
N PRO A 488 -7.41 -28.04 -13.39
CA PRO A 488 -6.92 -27.75 -14.74
C PRO A 488 -7.93 -26.88 -15.51
N VAL A 489 -7.43 -25.93 -16.29
CA VAL A 489 -8.26 -24.94 -17.00
C VAL A 489 -8.03 -25.04 -18.49
N ALA A 490 -6.78 -24.89 -18.89
CA ALA A 490 -6.36 -24.83 -20.27
C ALA A 490 -4.91 -25.33 -20.39
N SER A 491 -4.52 -25.69 -21.59
CA SER A 491 -3.13 -26.01 -21.92
C SER A 491 -2.88 -25.75 -23.38
N GLY A 492 -1.61 -25.58 -23.74
CA GLY A 492 -1.15 -25.43 -25.10
C GLY A 492 0.26 -25.96 -25.25
N GLU A 493 0.91 -25.62 -26.36
CA GLU A 493 2.29 -26.03 -26.61
C GLU A 493 3.24 -25.41 -25.56
N GLY A 494 3.81 -26.26 -24.71
CA GLY A 494 4.77 -25.85 -23.68
C GLY A 494 4.18 -25.08 -22.51
N TRP A 495 2.85 -25.09 -22.30
CA TRP A 495 2.24 -24.47 -21.12
C TRP A 495 0.93 -25.14 -20.65
N ARG A 496 0.63 -24.98 -19.35
CA ARG A 496 -0.65 -25.35 -18.72
C ARG A 496 -1.12 -24.25 -17.76
N GLU A 497 -2.43 -24.11 -17.63
CA GLU A 497 -3.08 -23.22 -16.68
C GLU A 497 -3.93 -24.03 -15.69
N GLU A 498 -3.79 -23.67 -14.43
CA GLU A 498 -4.49 -24.23 -13.30
C GLU A 498 -5.21 -23.10 -12.57
N ARG A 499 -6.48 -23.29 -12.21
CA ARG A 499 -7.13 -22.49 -11.18
C ARG A 499 -6.70 -23.08 -9.84
N THR A 500 -6.16 -22.24 -8.97
CA THR A 500 -5.65 -22.71 -7.67
C THR A 500 -6.35 -22.08 -6.48
N GLY A 501 -7.11 -21.01 -6.73
CA GLY A 501 -7.91 -20.36 -5.72
C GLY A 501 -9.23 -19.88 -6.28
N LEU A 502 -10.02 -19.32 -5.37
CA LEU A 502 -11.41 -18.88 -5.48
C LEU A 502 -12.39 -19.83 -4.78
N HIS A 503 -12.52 -19.62 -3.47
CA HIS A 503 -13.72 -19.97 -2.75
C HIS A 503 -14.88 -19.10 -3.25
N GLU A 504 -16.11 -19.60 -3.22
CA GLU A 504 -17.27 -18.91 -3.84
C GLU A 504 -17.51 -17.49 -3.30
N ARG A 505 -17.11 -17.25 -2.04
CA ARG A 505 -17.22 -15.96 -1.34
C ARG A 505 -16.14 -14.94 -1.70
N GLU A 506 -15.01 -15.38 -2.25
CA GLU A 506 -13.90 -14.50 -2.60
C GLU A 506 -14.15 -13.91 -3.98
N PHE A 507 -13.72 -12.67 -4.24
CA PHE A 507 -13.84 -12.08 -5.58
C PHE A 507 -12.54 -12.15 -6.39
N ILE A 508 -11.40 -12.40 -5.73
CA ILE A 508 -10.10 -12.53 -6.36
C ILE A 508 -9.96 -13.96 -6.87
N GLU A 509 -9.82 -14.11 -8.18
CA GLU A 509 -9.53 -15.37 -8.82
C GLU A 509 -8.04 -15.51 -9.05
N THR A 510 -7.47 -16.68 -8.72
CA THR A 510 -6.06 -16.98 -8.93
C THR A 510 -5.86 -18.10 -9.94
N ARG A 511 -4.96 -17.84 -10.89
CA ARG A 511 -4.57 -18.76 -11.96
C ARG A 511 -3.05 -18.95 -11.93
N ARG A 512 -2.60 -20.19 -11.86
CA ARG A 512 -1.20 -20.55 -11.98
C ARG A 512 -0.93 -21.04 -13.38
N HIS A 513 0.10 -20.51 -14.02
CA HIS A 513 0.55 -20.95 -15.34
C HIS A 513 1.92 -21.57 -15.17
N TRP A 514 2.10 -22.77 -15.71
CA TRP A 514 3.39 -23.44 -15.79
C TRP A 514 3.81 -23.52 -17.25
N PHE A 515 5.06 -23.18 -17.55
CA PHE A 515 5.47 -23.00 -18.93
C PHE A 515 6.96 -23.19 -19.16
N THR A 516 7.29 -23.83 -20.29
CA THR A 516 8.60 -23.83 -20.94
C THR A 516 8.58 -23.08 -22.26
N GLY A 517 7.38 -22.80 -22.79
CA GLY A 517 7.12 -22.04 -24.02
C GLY A 517 6.39 -20.72 -23.76
N LEU A 518 5.74 -20.20 -24.80
CA LEU A 518 5.01 -18.93 -24.78
C LEU A 518 3.57 -19.13 -24.31
N VAL A 519 3.17 -18.36 -23.28
CA VAL A 519 1.83 -18.35 -22.71
C VAL A 519 1.08 -17.12 -23.19
N PRO A 520 -0.05 -17.26 -23.91
CA PRO A 520 -0.90 -16.13 -24.25
C PRO A 520 -1.76 -15.72 -23.05
N HIS A 521 -1.90 -14.41 -22.84
CA HIS A 521 -2.74 -13.82 -21.83
C HIS A 521 -3.58 -12.67 -22.41
N HIS A 522 -4.67 -12.34 -21.74
CA HIS A 522 -5.50 -11.19 -22.07
C HIS A 522 -6.08 -10.61 -20.78
N THR A 523 -6.08 -9.28 -20.64
CA THR A 523 -6.63 -8.57 -19.46
C THR A 523 -8.14 -8.73 -19.33
N ASN A 524 -8.83 -8.97 -20.45
CA ASN A 524 -10.29 -9.03 -20.53
C ASN A 524 -10.98 -7.80 -19.92
N GLY A 525 -10.32 -6.63 -20.03
CA GLY A 525 -10.83 -5.37 -19.51
C GLY A 525 -10.74 -5.22 -17.99
N GLY A 526 -10.01 -6.08 -17.28
CA GLY A 526 -9.72 -5.96 -15.84
C GLY A 526 -8.22 -5.98 -15.55
N VAL A 527 -7.81 -5.30 -14.48
CA VAL A 527 -6.42 -5.34 -13.99
C VAL A 527 -6.01 -6.76 -13.60
N GLN A 528 -4.74 -7.09 -13.85
CA GLN A 528 -4.14 -8.35 -13.42
C GLN A 528 -2.88 -8.07 -12.61
N VAL A 529 -2.71 -8.81 -11.52
CA VAL A 529 -1.47 -8.80 -10.71
C VAL A 529 -0.82 -10.16 -10.85
N LEU A 530 0.47 -10.20 -11.14
CA LEU A 530 1.20 -11.44 -11.37
C LEU A 530 2.48 -11.49 -10.54
N ASN A 531 2.89 -12.67 -10.12
CA ASN A 531 4.20 -12.92 -9.52
C ASN A 531 4.91 -14.08 -10.25
N LEU A 532 6.22 -13.95 -10.50
CA LEU A 532 7.02 -15.05 -11.03
C LEU A 532 7.40 -16.02 -9.90
N VAL A 533 6.57 -17.03 -9.68
CA VAL A 533 6.67 -17.96 -8.55
C VAL A 533 7.61 -19.15 -8.80
N GLN A 534 8.09 -19.35 -10.03
CA GLN A 534 9.08 -20.37 -10.40
C GLN A 534 9.86 -19.93 -11.65
N GLY A 535 11.15 -20.28 -11.69
CA GLY A 535 12.07 -19.88 -12.76
C GLY A 535 12.82 -18.58 -12.43
N ALA A 536 14.03 -18.42 -12.96
CA ALA A 536 14.90 -17.31 -12.59
C ALA A 536 14.48 -15.96 -13.20
N GLU A 537 13.84 -16.00 -14.38
CA GLU A 537 13.54 -14.84 -15.19
C GLU A 537 12.49 -15.18 -16.26
N ALA A 538 11.56 -14.25 -16.52
CA ALA A 538 10.61 -14.33 -17.62
C ALA A 538 10.51 -12.98 -18.31
N ILE A 539 9.98 -12.97 -19.53
CA ILE A 539 9.74 -11.74 -20.29
C ILE A 539 8.26 -11.64 -20.63
N VAL A 540 7.70 -10.44 -20.42
CA VAL A 540 6.33 -10.06 -20.76
C VAL A 540 6.38 -9.24 -22.04
N GLU A 541 5.66 -9.67 -23.07
CA GLU A 541 5.74 -9.07 -24.41
C GLU A 541 4.35 -8.69 -24.93
N SER A 542 4.29 -7.59 -25.68
CA SER A 542 3.09 -7.18 -26.42
C SER A 542 3.10 -7.83 -27.82
N PRO A 543 2.10 -8.66 -28.17
CA PRO A 543 1.99 -9.22 -29.52
C PRO A 543 1.84 -8.14 -30.61
N SER A 544 1.28 -6.98 -30.27
CA SER A 544 1.09 -5.82 -31.14
C SER A 544 2.23 -4.80 -31.10
N GLY A 545 3.17 -4.94 -30.16
CA GLY A 545 4.24 -3.96 -29.95
C GLY A 545 3.80 -2.66 -29.27
N ASP A 546 2.70 -2.69 -28.49
CA ASP A 546 2.16 -1.52 -27.79
C ASP A 546 3.03 -1.08 -26.59
N PHE A 547 3.88 -1.98 -26.08
CA PHE A 547 4.88 -1.70 -25.07
C PHE A 547 6.15 -2.51 -25.30
N GLU A 548 7.28 -1.95 -24.85
CA GLU A 548 8.59 -2.60 -24.88
C GLU A 548 8.62 -3.85 -24.00
N PRO A 549 9.31 -4.95 -24.40
CA PRO A 549 9.41 -6.16 -23.60
C PRO A 549 9.84 -5.89 -22.15
N TYR A 550 9.10 -6.45 -21.20
CA TYR A 550 9.27 -6.20 -19.78
C TYR A 550 9.79 -7.46 -19.09
N VAL A 551 11.02 -7.42 -18.59
CA VAL A 551 11.65 -8.55 -17.90
C VAL A 551 11.24 -8.54 -16.43
N VAL A 552 10.94 -9.74 -15.91
CA VAL A 552 10.59 -9.97 -14.50
C VAL A 552 11.44 -11.12 -13.95
N HIS A 553 11.87 -10.99 -12.70
CA HIS A 553 12.71 -11.97 -12.02
C HIS A 553 11.93 -12.77 -10.97
N TYR A 554 12.54 -13.84 -10.47
CA TYR A 554 11.92 -14.69 -9.47
C TYR A 554 11.42 -13.88 -8.27
N ALA A 555 10.19 -14.21 -7.84
CA ALA A 555 9.46 -13.57 -6.75
C ALA A 555 9.08 -12.10 -6.98
N GLU A 556 9.34 -11.49 -8.13
CA GLU A 556 8.85 -10.13 -8.41
C GLU A 556 7.35 -10.13 -8.73
N THR A 557 6.60 -9.28 -8.02
CA THR A 557 5.20 -8.99 -8.36
C THR A 557 5.13 -7.82 -9.34
N PHE A 558 4.29 -7.92 -10.37
CA PHE A 558 4.02 -6.87 -11.35
C PHE A 558 2.52 -6.75 -11.67
N ILE A 559 2.13 -5.55 -12.11
CA ILE A 559 0.76 -5.18 -12.46
C ILE A 559 0.66 -5.07 -13.98
N VAL A 560 -0.36 -5.69 -14.56
CA VAL A 560 -0.76 -5.48 -15.95
C VAL A 560 -2.10 -4.71 -15.95
N PRO A 561 -2.08 -3.41 -16.32
CA PRO A 561 -3.27 -2.58 -16.41
C PRO A 561 -4.35 -3.19 -17.32
N ALA A 562 -5.62 -2.95 -17.01
CA ALA A 562 -6.75 -3.38 -17.82
C ALA A 562 -6.62 -2.95 -19.30
N GLY A 563 -6.11 -1.74 -19.54
CA GLY A 563 -5.91 -1.17 -20.87
C GLY A 563 -4.86 -1.85 -21.75
N VAL A 564 -4.03 -2.76 -21.21
CA VAL A 564 -2.99 -3.46 -21.98
C VAL A 564 -3.59 -4.46 -22.97
N GLY A 565 -4.71 -5.11 -22.63
CA GLY A 565 -5.32 -6.12 -23.51
C GLY A 565 -4.50 -7.40 -23.62
N ALA A 566 -4.07 -7.76 -24.83
CA ALA A 566 -3.32 -8.97 -25.10
C ALA A 566 -1.84 -8.83 -24.72
N TYR A 567 -1.29 -9.84 -24.04
CA TYR A 567 0.14 -9.93 -23.76
C TYR A 567 0.58 -11.40 -23.71
N THR A 568 1.89 -11.63 -23.72
CA THR A 568 2.46 -12.99 -23.63
C THR A 568 3.54 -13.05 -22.58
N ILE A 569 3.75 -14.23 -21.99
CA ILE A 569 4.86 -14.50 -21.07
C ILE A 569 5.60 -15.74 -21.55
N ARG A 570 6.94 -15.70 -21.52
CA ARG A 570 7.78 -16.87 -21.80
C ARG A 570 9.07 -16.83 -20.96
N PRO A 571 9.80 -17.96 -20.84
CA PRO A 571 11.10 -17.95 -20.16
C PRO A 571 12.08 -17.04 -20.89
N HIS A 572 12.95 -16.38 -20.13
CA HIS A 572 13.96 -15.46 -20.65
C HIS A 572 15.30 -15.65 -19.96
N GLY A 573 16.37 -15.18 -20.62
CA GLY A 573 17.75 -15.22 -20.12
C GLY A 573 18.13 -16.57 -19.48
N PRO A 574 18.49 -16.61 -18.18
CA PRO A 574 18.95 -17.82 -17.50
C PRO A 574 17.88 -18.90 -17.32
N ALA A 575 16.61 -18.61 -17.58
CA ALA A 575 15.51 -19.57 -17.45
C ALA A 575 15.18 -20.31 -18.76
N LEU A 576 15.82 -19.98 -19.89
CA LEU A 576 15.60 -20.68 -21.16
C LEU A 576 15.85 -22.19 -21.02
N GLY A 577 14.88 -23.00 -21.48
CA GLY A 577 14.93 -24.46 -21.37
C GLY A 577 14.57 -25.02 -19.99
N THR A 578 14.19 -24.18 -19.04
CA THR A 578 13.66 -24.59 -17.72
C THR A 578 12.17 -24.29 -17.62
N GLU A 579 11.45 -24.98 -16.73
CA GLU A 579 10.05 -24.68 -16.44
C GLU A 579 9.96 -23.46 -15.49
N CYS A 580 9.20 -22.47 -15.94
CA CYS A 580 8.80 -21.29 -15.17
C CYS A 580 7.35 -21.45 -14.71
N ALA A 581 6.95 -20.66 -13.70
CA ALA A 581 5.55 -20.51 -13.37
C ALA A 581 5.21 -19.10 -12.88
N THR A 582 4.02 -18.64 -13.25
CA THR A 582 3.45 -17.38 -12.76
C THR A 582 2.19 -17.65 -11.95
N MET A 583 2.02 -16.89 -10.87
CA MET A 583 0.75 -16.78 -10.16
C MET A 583 0.07 -15.48 -10.58
N LYS A 584 -1.13 -15.57 -11.18
CA LYS A 584 -1.92 -14.44 -11.68
C LYS A 584 -3.18 -14.29 -10.84
N ALA A 585 -3.47 -13.08 -10.40
CA ALA A 585 -4.71 -12.71 -9.72
C ALA A 585 -5.48 -11.63 -10.49
N TYR A 586 -6.80 -11.74 -10.51
CA TYR A 586 -7.70 -10.70 -11.04
C TYR A 586 -9.05 -10.74 -10.34
N VAL A 587 -9.82 -9.65 -10.44
CA VAL A 587 -11.19 -9.59 -9.90
C VAL A 587 -12.16 -10.28 -10.86
N ARG A 588 -13.02 -11.17 -10.35
CA ARG A 588 -14.16 -11.68 -11.11
C ARG A 588 -15.16 -10.56 -11.37
N THR A 589 -15.45 -10.34 -12.65
CA THR A 589 -16.36 -9.30 -13.14
C THR A 589 -17.51 -9.90 -13.90
#